data_AF-Q12QR0-F1
#
_entry.id   AF-Q12QR0-F1
#
_cell.length_a   1.000
_cell.length_b   1.000
_cell.length_c   1.000
_cell.angle_alpha   90.00
_cell.angle_beta   90.00
_cell.angle_gamma   90.00
#
_symmetry.space_group_name_H-M   'P 1'
#
loop_
_entity.id
_entity.type
_entity.pdbx_description
1 polymer ?
#
loop_
_entity_poly.entity_id
_entity_poly.type
_entity_poly.pdbx_seq_one_letter_code
_entity_poly.pdbx_strand_id
1 'polypeptide(L)'
;MIFQKQGGFVSKLSVLLLCLLSAVVIVFGVTQRHALACELIEYAKHAEYSEIAPNVFASNAFSSEQNEKLLTVIELGKRRVNQTFGNMIANPKVVIAANDIEAADFGANPFGKALLTPLGQCLILGPKGQNIDVIAHEYTHAEVHHRVGWLNHLLNVPIWFNEGVALLVDFREPYLLENIQLSVDQINTVKSNPFEFSIASYKAARVLVEPVDKATLYENLEKLKQGQDIKSVFAL
;
A
#
# COMPACT_ATOMS: atom_id res chain seq x y z
N MET A 1 26.22 13.22 -60.79
CA MET A 1 25.81 13.58 -59.41
C MET A 1 24.98 12.42 -58.88
N ILE A 2 25.60 11.48 -58.17
CA ILE A 2 24.94 10.28 -57.65
C ILE A 2 24.45 10.61 -56.24
N PHE A 3 23.14 10.79 -56.07
CA PHE A 3 22.52 10.79 -54.75
C PHE A 3 22.27 9.33 -54.36
N GLN A 4 23.13 8.79 -53.49
CA GLN A 4 22.83 7.53 -52.79
C GLN A 4 21.66 7.76 -51.82
N LYS A 5 20.54 7.09 -52.09
CA LYS A 5 19.44 6.94 -51.16
C LYS A 5 19.86 5.91 -50.11
N GLN A 6 20.24 6.34 -48.90
CA GLN A 6 20.37 5.42 -47.77
C GLN A 6 18.95 4.96 -47.36
N GLY A 7 18.51 3.83 -47.91
CA GLY A 7 17.31 3.14 -47.44
C GLY A 7 17.63 2.41 -46.15
N GLY A 8 17.15 2.92 -45.02
CA GLY A 8 17.32 2.28 -43.72
C GLY A 8 16.65 0.90 -43.69
N PHE A 9 17.44 -0.16 -43.71
CA PHE A 9 16.96 -1.52 -43.51
C PHE A 9 16.65 -1.70 -42.02
N VAL A 10 15.40 -1.48 -41.61
CA VAL A 10 14.98 -1.84 -40.25
C VAL A 10 15.09 -3.36 -40.14
N SER A 11 16.06 -3.83 -39.35
CA SER A 11 16.33 -5.26 -39.26
C SER A 11 15.13 -5.99 -38.62
N LYS A 12 14.89 -7.25 -39.00
CA LYS A 12 13.86 -8.10 -38.35
C LYS A 12 14.04 -8.15 -36.83
N LEU A 13 15.30 -8.07 -36.36
CA LEU A 13 15.65 -7.99 -34.95
C LEU A 13 15.15 -6.68 -34.30
N SER A 14 15.29 -5.54 -34.99
CA SER A 14 14.78 -4.24 -34.53
C SER A 14 13.26 -4.24 -34.41
N VAL A 15 12.54 -4.84 -35.36
CA VAL A 15 11.08 -4.98 -35.30
C VAL A 15 10.66 -5.88 -34.14
N LEU A 16 11.33 -7.03 -33.96
CA LEU A 16 11.05 -7.94 -32.85
C LEU A 16 11.27 -7.28 -31.49
N LEU A 17 12.37 -6.55 -31.32
CA LEU A 17 12.68 -5.83 -30.08
C LEU A 17 11.61 -4.76 -29.78
N LEU A 18 11.16 -4.03 -30.80
CA LEU A 18 10.10 -3.04 -30.67
C LEU A 18 8.78 -3.67 -30.23
N CYS A 19 8.42 -4.82 -30.80
CA CYS A 19 7.22 -5.57 -30.41
C CYS A 19 7.31 -6.06 -28.96
N LEU A 20 8.47 -6.57 -28.54
CA LEU A 20 8.68 -7.02 -27.16
C LEU A 20 8.60 -5.86 -26.16
N LEU A 21 9.24 -4.72 -26.46
CA LEU A 21 9.15 -3.51 -25.65
C LEU A 21 7.70 -3.02 -25.54
N SER A 22 6.98 -3.01 -26.65
CA SER A 22 5.56 -2.62 -26.67
C SER A 22 4.71 -3.56 -25.83
N ALA A 23 4.94 -4.87 -25.91
CA ALA A 23 4.23 -5.85 -25.09
C ALA A 23 4.53 -5.66 -23.58
N VAL A 24 5.78 -5.40 -23.20
CA VAL A 24 6.16 -5.10 -21.81
C VAL A 24 5.45 -3.84 -21.32
N VAL A 25 5.43 -2.77 -22.12
CA VAL A 25 4.72 -1.52 -21.76
C VAL A 25 3.22 -1.76 -21.59
N ILE A 26 2.59 -2.53 -22.48
CA ILE A 26 1.16 -2.85 -22.40
C ILE A 26 0.87 -3.67 -21.13
N VAL A 27 1.64 -4.73 -20.88
CA VAL A 27 1.48 -5.57 -19.68
C VAL A 27 1.71 -4.75 -18.42
N PHE A 28 2.74 -3.91 -18.39
CA PHE A 28 2.99 -2.99 -17.27
C PHE A 28 1.82 -2.03 -17.07
N GLY A 29 1.35 -1.36 -18.12
CA GLY A 29 0.23 -0.44 -18.05
C GLY A 29 -1.06 -1.10 -17.55
N VAL A 30 -1.34 -2.33 -17.97
CA VAL A 30 -2.52 -3.09 -17.52
C VAL A 30 -2.38 -3.53 -16.06
N THR A 31 -1.24 -4.10 -15.69
CA THR A 31 -1.01 -4.63 -14.32
C THR A 31 -0.84 -3.54 -13.27
N GLN A 32 -0.28 -2.39 -13.64
CA GLN A 32 -0.03 -1.25 -12.75
C GLN A 32 -1.05 -0.12 -12.92
N ARG A 33 -2.15 -0.35 -13.65
CA ARG A 33 -3.14 0.71 -13.97
C ARG A 33 -3.62 1.50 -12.76
N HIS A 34 -3.78 0.84 -11.61
CA HIS A 34 -4.26 1.47 -10.38
C HIS A 34 -3.18 2.32 -9.70
N ALA A 35 -1.94 1.81 -9.63
CA ALA A 35 -0.80 2.58 -9.16
C ALA A 35 -0.57 3.82 -10.05
N LEU A 36 -0.64 3.64 -11.37
CA LEU A 36 -0.53 4.74 -12.33
C LEU A 36 -1.69 5.74 -12.21
N ALA A 37 -2.92 5.28 -11.98
CA ALA A 37 -4.06 6.16 -11.74
C ALA A 37 -3.84 7.06 -10.52
N CYS A 38 -3.31 6.51 -9.42
CA CYS A 38 -2.96 7.34 -8.27
C CYS A 38 -1.79 8.30 -8.56
N GLU A 39 -0.73 7.83 -9.22
CA GLU A 39 0.39 8.73 -9.51
C GLU A 39 -0.01 9.88 -10.43
N LEU A 40 -0.96 9.64 -11.33
CA LEU A 40 -1.48 10.60 -12.28
C LEU A 40 -2.78 11.27 -11.83
N ILE A 41 -3.08 11.27 -10.53
CA ILE A 41 -4.31 11.85 -9.96
C ILE A 41 -4.49 13.34 -10.33
N GLU A 42 -3.40 14.06 -10.58
CA GLU A 42 -3.41 15.48 -10.94
C GLU A 42 -3.82 15.74 -12.41
N TYR A 43 -3.92 14.70 -13.25
CA TYR A 43 -4.18 14.83 -14.69
C TYR A 43 -5.67 14.64 -15.05
N ALA A 44 -6.05 15.08 -16.25
CA ALA A 44 -7.44 15.29 -16.69
C ALA A 44 -8.45 14.14 -16.48
N LYS A 45 -8.03 12.87 -16.46
CA LYS A 45 -8.94 11.73 -16.17
C LYS A 45 -9.41 11.72 -14.71
N HIS A 46 -8.66 12.38 -13.83
CA HIS A 46 -8.91 12.48 -12.39
C HIS A 46 -9.19 13.92 -11.96
N ALA A 47 -9.63 14.79 -12.89
CA ALA A 47 -10.08 16.15 -12.59
C ALA A 47 -11.27 16.22 -11.59
N GLU A 48 -11.84 15.06 -11.25
CA GLU A 48 -12.82 14.85 -10.19
C GLU A 48 -12.20 14.76 -8.78
N TYR A 49 -10.88 14.93 -8.66
CA TYR A 49 -10.17 15.01 -7.38
C TYR A 49 -9.45 16.36 -7.25
N SER A 50 -9.47 16.90 -6.03
CA SER A 50 -8.73 18.11 -5.67
C SER A 50 -7.75 17.81 -4.56
N GLU A 51 -6.56 18.41 -4.63
CA GLU A 51 -5.62 18.39 -3.51
C GLU A 51 -6.14 19.29 -2.38
N ILE A 52 -6.41 18.69 -1.22
CA ILE A 52 -6.96 19.38 -0.04
C ILE A 52 -5.90 19.66 1.03
N ALA A 53 -4.75 18.98 0.95
CA ALA A 53 -3.51 19.22 1.70
C ALA A 53 -2.35 18.59 0.92
N PRO A 54 -1.08 18.93 1.19
CA PRO A 54 0.06 18.36 0.47
C PRO A 54 0.01 16.83 0.40
N ASN A 55 0.01 16.27 -0.82
CA ASN A 55 -0.11 14.84 -1.12
C ASN A 55 -1.45 14.18 -0.71
N VAL A 56 -2.48 14.95 -0.37
CA VAL A 56 -3.82 14.44 -0.01
C VAL A 56 -4.86 14.95 -1.00
N PHE A 57 -5.41 14.02 -1.78
CA PHE A 57 -6.38 14.28 -2.83
C PHE A 57 -7.74 13.70 -2.43
N ALA A 58 -8.79 14.49 -2.53
CA ALA A 58 -10.14 14.07 -2.18
C ALA A 58 -11.10 14.29 -3.36
N SER A 59 -12.09 13.41 -3.48
CA SER A 59 -13.16 13.55 -4.46
C SER A 59 -13.83 14.91 -4.37
N ASN A 60 -14.11 15.53 -5.52
CA ASN A 60 -14.81 16.81 -5.62
C ASN A 60 -16.28 16.72 -5.17
N ALA A 61 -16.78 15.51 -4.91
CA ALA A 61 -18.08 15.30 -4.27
C ALA A 61 -18.10 15.72 -2.80
N PHE A 62 -16.94 15.85 -2.14
CA PHE A 62 -16.86 16.31 -0.76
C PHE A 62 -17.01 17.84 -0.64
N SER A 63 -17.77 18.28 0.36
CA SER A 63 -17.79 19.68 0.77
C SER A 63 -16.49 20.07 1.50
N SER A 64 -16.23 21.38 1.62
CA SER A 64 -15.09 21.88 2.40
C SER A 64 -15.13 21.40 3.86
N GLU A 65 -16.31 21.32 4.47
CA GLU A 65 -16.47 20.80 5.84
C GLU A 65 -16.12 19.31 5.93
N GLN A 66 -16.48 18.50 4.92
CA GLN A 66 -16.07 17.09 4.85
C GLN A 66 -14.56 16.97 4.69
N ASN A 67 -13.93 17.81 3.86
CA ASN A 67 -12.48 17.84 3.69
C ASN A 67 -11.75 18.16 5.00
N GLU A 68 -12.21 19.16 5.77
CA GLU A 68 -11.62 19.48 7.07
C GLU A 68 -11.75 18.31 8.07
N LYS A 69 -12.89 17.63 8.09
CA LYS A 69 -13.09 16.42 8.90
C LYS A 69 -12.13 15.30 8.47
N LEU A 70 -11.99 15.06 7.16
CA LEU A 70 -11.07 14.05 6.62
C LEU A 70 -9.63 14.34 7.04
N LEU A 71 -9.15 15.58 6.89
CA LEU A 71 -7.81 15.98 7.31
C LEU A 71 -7.60 15.78 8.82
N THR A 72 -8.62 16.09 9.62
CA THR A 72 -8.57 15.86 11.07
C THR A 72 -8.43 14.38 11.40
N VAL A 73 -9.23 13.51 10.78
CA VAL A 73 -9.17 12.05 11.01
C VAL A 73 -7.85 11.47 10.50
N ILE A 74 -7.33 11.95 9.37
CA ILE A 74 -6.01 11.57 8.87
C ILE A 74 -4.93 11.89 9.89
N GLU A 75 -4.93 13.10 10.46
CA GLU A 75 -3.94 13.49 11.45
C GLU A 75 -4.07 12.67 12.75
N LEU A 76 -5.29 12.28 13.14
CA LEU A 76 -5.49 11.36 14.28
C LEU A 76 -4.96 9.95 14.00
N GLY A 77 -5.16 9.41 12.79
CA GLY A 77 -4.60 8.12 12.38
C GLY A 77 -3.07 8.16 12.37
N LYS A 78 -2.48 9.19 11.77
CA LYS A 78 -1.03 9.46 11.78
C LYS A 78 -0.48 9.55 13.20
N ARG A 79 -1.17 10.27 14.09
CA ARG A 79 -0.79 10.38 15.51
C ARG A 79 -0.79 9.02 16.20
N ARG A 80 -1.77 8.16 15.94
CA ARG A 80 -1.82 6.81 16.52
C ARG A 80 -0.62 5.97 16.10
N VAL A 81 -0.26 6.00 14.81
CA VAL A 81 0.95 5.33 14.31
C VAL A 81 2.19 5.88 15.03
N ASN A 82 2.31 7.21 15.12
CA ASN A 82 3.42 7.87 15.82
C ASN A 82 3.54 7.46 17.30
N GLN A 83 2.42 7.38 18.01
CA GLN A 83 2.37 7.00 19.42
C GLN A 83 2.68 5.52 19.64
N THR A 84 2.43 4.68 18.64
CA THR A 84 2.59 3.23 18.73
C THR A 84 4.02 2.80 18.38
N PHE A 85 4.57 3.32 17.29
CA PHE A 85 5.84 2.85 16.71
C PHE A 85 6.96 3.88 16.73
N GLY A 86 6.66 5.15 17.05
CA GLY A 86 7.59 6.28 16.92
C GLY A 86 7.30 7.12 15.68
N ASN A 87 8.10 8.18 15.47
CA ASN A 87 7.85 9.16 14.41
C ASN A 87 7.92 8.54 13.00
N MET A 88 6.85 8.70 12.24
CA MET A 88 6.78 8.37 10.83
C MET A 88 7.72 9.24 9.99
N ILE A 89 8.20 8.65 8.90
CA ILE A 89 9.04 9.32 7.88
C ILE A 89 8.50 9.12 6.46
N ALA A 90 7.59 8.17 6.27
CA ALA A 90 6.86 7.99 5.03
C ALA A 90 5.93 9.17 4.77
N ASN A 91 5.85 9.55 3.50
CA ASN A 91 4.96 10.61 3.02
C ASN A 91 4.22 10.09 1.77
N PRO A 92 3.31 9.12 1.94
CA PRO A 92 2.59 8.54 0.82
C PRO A 92 1.62 9.54 0.20
N LYS A 93 1.29 9.36 -1.08
CA LYS A 93 0.13 10.01 -1.69
C LYS A 93 -1.14 9.40 -1.09
N VAL A 94 -2.15 10.21 -0.79
CA VAL A 94 -3.43 9.75 -0.24
C VAL A 94 -4.55 10.18 -1.18
N VAL A 95 -5.38 9.23 -1.59
CA VAL A 95 -6.58 9.46 -2.40
C VAL A 95 -7.80 9.05 -1.60
N ILE A 96 -8.77 9.96 -1.45
CA ILE A 96 -9.98 9.76 -0.67
C ILE A 96 -11.18 9.68 -1.62
N ALA A 97 -11.74 8.47 -1.76
CA ALA A 97 -12.87 8.20 -2.62
C ALA A 97 -14.20 8.47 -1.89
N ALA A 98 -15.16 9.09 -2.56
CA ALA A 98 -16.48 9.39 -1.96
C ALA A 98 -17.40 8.16 -1.89
N ASN A 99 -17.15 7.15 -2.71
CA ASN A 99 -18.00 5.96 -2.81
C ASN A 99 -17.20 4.71 -3.25
N ASP A 100 -17.85 3.55 -3.24
CA ASP A 100 -17.23 2.26 -3.57
C ASP A 100 -16.76 2.18 -5.04
N ILE A 101 -17.41 2.89 -5.97
CA ILE A 101 -17.06 2.90 -7.40
C ILE A 101 -15.74 3.65 -7.58
N GLU A 102 -15.65 4.85 -7.02
CA GLU A 102 -14.42 5.65 -7.01
C GLU A 102 -13.25 4.89 -6.36
N ALA A 103 -13.47 4.21 -5.24
CA ALA A 103 -12.43 3.40 -4.61
C ALA A 103 -11.96 2.25 -5.53
N ALA A 104 -12.90 1.60 -6.23
CA ALA A 104 -12.62 0.51 -7.16
C ALA A 104 -11.86 0.97 -8.42
N ASP A 105 -11.98 2.23 -8.85
CA ASP A 105 -11.18 2.79 -9.95
C ASP A 105 -9.68 2.79 -9.62
N PHE A 106 -9.33 2.94 -8.34
CA PHE A 106 -7.98 2.75 -7.82
C PHE A 106 -7.71 1.32 -7.32
N GLY A 107 -8.61 0.37 -7.56
CA GLY A 107 -8.44 -1.04 -7.20
C GLY A 107 -8.45 -1.29 -5.69
N ALA A 108 -9.05 -0.39 -4.91
CA ALA A 108 -9.27 -0.52 -3.48
C ALA A 108 -10.65 -1.09 -3.18
N ASN A 109 -10.81 -1.62 -1.96
CA ASN A 109 -12.10 -2.05 -1.43
C ASN A 109 -12.79 -0.87 -0.70
N PRO A 110 -14.02 -1.04 -0.18
CA PRO A 110 -14.74 0.03 0.51
C PRO A 110 -14.02 0.63 1.74
N PHE A 111 -13.06 -0.07 2.34
CA PHE A 111 -12.25 0.43 3.44
C PHE A 111 -11.03 1.16 2.91
N GLY A 112 -10.11 0.44 2.30
CA GLY A 112 -8.87 1.06 1.82
C GLY A 112 -7.92 0.06 1.21
N LYS A 113 -6.80 0.60 0.72
CA LYS A 113 -5.67 -0.17 0.21
C LYS A 113 -4.42 0.70 0.08
N ALA A 114 -3.30 0.22 0.60
CA ALA A 114 -1.97 0.71 0.27
C ALA A 114 -1.50 0.08 -1.05
N LEU A 115 -1.42 0.90 -2.11
CA LEU A 115 -0.86 0.53 -3.39
C LEU A 115 0.64 0.77 -3.39
N LEU A 116 1.36 -0.25 -3.83
CA LEU A 116 2.78 -0.18 -4.11
C LEU A 116 2.96 0.51 -5.48
N THR A 117 3.59 1.69 -5.54
CA THR A 117 3.77 2.50 -6.77
C THR A 117 5.25 2.76 -7.09
N PRO A 118 5.64 2.95 -8.36
CA PRO A 118 7.05 3.21 -8.70
C PRO A 118 7.73 4.37 -7.93
N LEU A 119 6.95 5.28 -7.33
CA LEU A 119 7.42 6.42 -6.55
C LEU A 119 7.28 6.25 -5.02
N GLY A 120 6.72 5.14 -4.55
CA GLY A 120 6.54 4.88 -3.12
C GLY A 120 5.28 4.08 -2.82
N GLN A 121 4.44 4.62 -1.95
CA GLN A 121 3.09 4.10 -1.74
C GLN A 121 2.04 5.17 -1.98
N CYS A 122 0.90 4.69 -2.45
CA CYS A 122 -0.33 5.46 -2.53
C CYS A 122 -1.41 4.79 -1.69
N LEU A 123 -1.96 5.53 -0.72
CA LEU A 123 -3.06 5.07 0.12
C LEU A 123 -4.37 5.48 -0.52
N ILE A 124 -5.23 4.51 -0.78
CA ILE A 124 -6.61 4.76 -1.20
C ILE A 124 -7.51 4.54 -0.01
N LEU A 125 -8.28 5.55 0.37
CA LEU A 125 -9.28 5.48 1.44
C LEU A 125 -10.67 5.42 0.80
N GLY A 126 -11.31 4.26 0.93
CA GLY A 126 -12.70 4.08 0.54
C GLY A 126 -13.67 4.70 1.55
N PRO A 127 -14.97 4.79 1.23
CA PRO A 127 -15.95 5.48 2.06
C PRO A 127 -16.09 4.90 3.48
N LYS A 128 -15.80 3.61 3.68
CA LYS A 128 -15.85 2.95 5.00
C LYS A 128 -14.52 3.01 5.75
N GLY A 129 -13.43 3.42 5.12
CA GLY A 129 -12.10 3.53 5.75
C GLY A 129 -11.67 4.95 6.10
N GLN A 130 -12.56 5.92 5.96
CA GLN A 130 -12.34 7.31 6.40
C GLN A 130 -12.48 7.44 7.93
N ASN A 131 -11.80 6.57 8.67
CA ASN A 131 -11.78 6.49 10.12
C ASN A 131 -10.35 6.23 10.61
N ILE A 132 -10.12 6.48 11.90
CA ILE A 132 -8.77 6.44 12.51
C ILE A 132 -8.14 5.04 12.38
N ASP A 133 -8.92 3.97 12.53
CA ASP A 133 -8.41 2.60 12.52
C ASP A 133 -7.86 2.21 11.16
N VAL A 134 -8.65 2.38 10.10
CA VAL A 134 -8.22 2.05 8.73
C VAL A 134 -7.10 2.99 8.28
N ILE A 135 -7.17 4.28 8.59
CA ILE A 135 -6.10 5.22 8.23
C ILE A 135 -4.79 4.80 8.90
N ALA A 136 -4.80 4.49 10.21
CA ALA A 136 -3.58 4.06 10.91
C ALA A 136 -3.03 2.74 10.33
N HIS A 137 -3.92 1.80 9.97
CA HIS A 137 -3.56 0.56 9.27
C HIS A 137 -2.82 0.84 7.97
N GLU A 138 -3.42 1.64 7.07
CA GLU A 138 -2.83 1.94 5.76
C GLU A 138 -1.52 2.75 5.85
N TYR A 139 -1.41 3.68 6.80
CA TYR A 139 -0.15 4.40 7.04
C TYR A 139 0.95 3.48 7.59
N THR A 140 0.61 2.41 8.31
CA THR A 140 1.60 1.43 8.77
C THR A 140 2.21 0.67 7.59
N HIS A 141 1.43 0.33 6.57
CA HIS A 141 1.97 -0.23 5.33
C HIS A 141 2.96 0.72 4.65
N ALA A 142 2.66 2.04 4.66
CA ALA A 142 3.55 3.05 4.08
C ALA A 142 4.88 3.14 4.83
N GLU A 143 4.85 3.08 6.16
CA GLU A 143 6.06 3.04 6.98
C GLU A 143 6.88 1.79 6.75
N VAL A 144 6.25 0.61 6.75
CA VAL A 144 6.93 -0.66 6.47
C VAL A 144 7.64 -0.58 5.14
N HIS A 145 6.92 -0.23 4.07
CA HIS A 145 7.47 -0.11 2.74
C HIS A 145 8.61 0.92 2.65
N HIS A 146 8.41 2.13 3.17
CA HIS A 146 9.40 3.20 3.10
C HIS A 146 10.72 2.78 3.80
N ARG A 147 10.61 2.14 4.96
CA ARG A 147 11.76 1.74 5.78
C ARG A 147 12.49 0.55 5.21
N VAL A 148 11.80 -0.50 4.74
CA VAL A 148 12.49 -1.67 4.16
C VAL A 148 13.01 -1.41 2.74
N GLY A 149 12.34 -0.51 2.01
CA GLY A 149 12.59 -0.20 0.60
C GLY A 149 11.90 -1.14 -0.38
N TRP A 150 11.63 -0.65 -1.59
CA TRP A 150 10.82 -1.33 -2.61
C TRP A 150 11.16 -2.80 -2.85
N LEU A 151 12.45 -3.08 -3.10
CA LEU A 151 12.89 -4.43 -3.46
C LEU A 151 12.79 -5.40 -2.26
N ASN A 152 13.20 -4.96 -1.07
CA ASN A 152 13.10 -5.79 0.13
C ASN A 152 11.65 -6.00 0.56
N HIS A 153 10.79 -5.00 0.39
CA HIS A 153 9.35 -5.17 0.65
C HIS A 153 8.78 -6.30 -0.22
N LEU A 154 9.11 -6.29 -1.51
CA LEU A 154 8.60 -7.29 -2.47
C LEU A 154 9.13 -8.71 -2.20
N LEU A 155 10.39 -8.84 -1.80
CA LEU A 155 11.07 -10.14 -1.71
C LEU A 155 11.09 -10.72 -0.30
N ASN A 156 11.14 -9.89 0.74
CA ASN A 156 11.53 -10.30 2.09
C ASN A 156 10.47 -10.00 3.16
N VAL A 157 9.44 -9.21 2.86
CA VAL A 157 8.35 -8.94 3.82
C VAL A 157 7.14 -9.83 3.50
N PRO A 158 6.84 -10.86 4.32
CA PRO A 158 5.66 -11.68 4.12
C PRO A 158 4.38 -10.87 4.29
N ILE A 159 3.36 -11.17 3.46
CA ILE A 159 2.06 -10.48 3.52
C ILE A 159 1.44 -10.59 4.91
N TRP A 160 1.44 -11.78 5.54
CA TRP A 160 0.89 -11.95 6.89
C TRP A 160 1.58 -11.05 7.92
N PHE A 161 2.88 -10.78 7.77
CA PHE A 161 3.60 -9.91 8.69
C PHE A 161 3.17 -8.46 8.45
N ASN A 162 3.15 -8.01 7.19
CA ASN A 162 2.77 -6.65 6.83
C ASN A 162 1.33 -6.31 7.27
N GLU A 163 0.38 -7.22 7.03
CA GLU A 163 -1.01 -7.07 7.51
C GLU A 163 -1.09 -7.17 9.04
N GLY A 164 -0.34 -8.10 9.64
CA GLY A 164 -0.31 -8.28 11.09
C GLY A 164 0.13 -7.01 11.81
N VAL A 165 1.27 -6.41 11.42
CA VAL A 165 1.78 -5.20 12.08
C VAL A 165 0.86 -4.01 11.89
N ALA A 166 0.18 -3.88 10.74
CA ALA A 166 -0.83 -2.86 10.51
C ALA A 166 -2.04 -3.03 11.46
N LEU A 167 -2.42 -4.27 11.79
CA LEU A 167 -3.47 -4.54 12.77
C LEU A 167 -3.06 -4.26 14.24
N LEU A 168 -1.81 -3.90 14.53
CA LEU A 168 -1.43 -3.45 15.88
C LEU A 168 -1.97 -2.05 16.20
N VAL A 169 -2.41 -1.29 15.19
CA VAL A 169 -3.00 0.06 15.32
C VAL A 169 -4.46 0.15 14.85
N ASP A 170 -5.02 -0.96 14.40
CA ASP A 170 -6.43 -1.10 13.99
C ASP A 170 -7.25 -1.68 15.15
N PHE A 171 -8.17 -0.88 15.72
CA PHE A 171 -8.96 -1.29 16.88
C PHE A 171 -10.39 -1.68 16.51
N ARG A 172 -10.66 -2.01 15.24
CA ARG A 172 -11.95 -2.57 14.86
C ARG A 172 -12.16 -3.91 15.57
N GLU A 173 -13.32 -4.06 16.20
CA GLU A 173 -13.75 -5.20 17.01
C GLU A 173 -13.25 -6.59 16.53
N PRO A 174 -13.39 -6.96 15.24
CA PRO A 174 -12.93 -8.28 14.76
C PRO A 174 -11.43 -8.53 14.89
N TYR A 175 -10.58 -7.52 15.05
CA TYR A 175 -9.12 -7.65 15.09
C TYR A 175 -8.53 -7.47 16.50
N LEU A 176 -9.37 -7.18 17.50
CA LEU A 176 -8.94 -7.17 18.89
C LEU A 176 -8.64 -8.60 19.35
N LEU A 177 -7.54 -8.79 20.09
CA LEU A 177 -7.04 -10.13 20.46
C LEU A 177 -8.07 -10.95 21.23
N GLU A 178 -8.81 -10.29 22.13
CA GLU A 178 -9.89 -10.87 22.93
C GLU A 178 -11.01 -11.47 22.08
N ASN A 179 -11.15 -11.02 20.82
CA ASN A 179 -12.17 -11.46 19.87
C ASN A 179 -11.64 -12.48 18.84
N ILE A 180 -10.41 -12.97 19.03
CA ILE A 180 -9.78 -13.95 18.16
C ILE A 180 -9.82 -15.33 18.79
N GLN A 181 -10.57 -16.23 18.14
CA GLN A 181 -10.66 -17.64 18.51
C GLN A 181 -10.23 -18.47 17.30
N LEU A 182 -8.95 -18.82 17.27
CA LEU A 182 -8.34 -19.65 16.24
C LEU A 182 -7.48 -20.74 16.88
N SER A 183 -7.43 -21.92 16.26
CA SER A 183 -6.48 -22.96 16.64
C SER A 183 -5.05 -22.57 16.22
N VAL A 184 -4.06 -23.21 16.85
CA VAL A 184 -2.64 -23.04 16.49
C VAL A 184 -2.41 -23.38 15.01
N ASP A 185 -3.10 -24.39 14.48
CA ASP A 185 -2.99 -24.78 13.07
C ASP A 185 -3.55 -23.69 12.14
N GLN A 186 -4.70 -23.11 12.48
CA GLN A 186 -5.28 -21.99 11.73
C GLN A 186 -4.36 -20.77 11.72
N ILE A 187 -3.72 -20.48 12.87
CA ILE A 187 -2.75 -19.39 13.00
C ILE A 187 -1.50 -19.66 12.15
N ASN A 188 -0.93 -20.86 12.20
CA ASN A 188 0.32 -21.15 11.50
C ASN A 188 0.15 -21.31 9.99
N THR A 189 -1.06 -21.62 9.51
CA THR A 189 -1.33 -21.81 8.08
C THR A 189 -0.98 -20.58 7.25
N VAL A 190 -1.18 -19.35 7.78
CA VAL A 190 -0.87 -18.12 7.03
C VAL A 190 0.62 -17.86 6.84
N LYS A 191 1.51 -18.56 7.58
CA LYS A 191 2.97 -18.48 7.37
C LYS A 191 3.45 -19.28 6.16
N SER A 192 2.71 -20.34 5.80
CA SER A 192 3.16 -21.34 4.83
C SER A 192 2.36 -21.34 3.52
N ASN A 193 1.14 -20.82 3.54
CA ASN A 193 0.26 -20.74 2.38
C ASN A 193 0.18 -19.31 1.82
N PRO A 194 -0.24 -19.16 0.54
CA PRO A 194 -0.59 -17.84 0.01
C PRO A 194 -1.59 -17.14 0.94
N PHE A 195 -1.36 -15.87 1.22
CA PHE A 195 -2.21 -15.12 2.14
C PHE A 195 -3.58 -14.88 1.51
N GLU A 196 -4.61 -15.52 2.06
CA GLU A 196 -5.99 -15.24 1.70
C GLU A 196 -6.44 -13.98 2.42
N PHE A 197 -6.96 -12.97 1.72
CA PHE A 197 -7.47 -11.73 2.34
C PHE A 197 -8.85 -11.93 3.01
N SER A 198 -8.94 -12.91 3.91
CA SER A 198 -10.11 -13.26 4.70
C SER A 198 -9.98 -12.75 6.14
N ILE A 199 -11.11 -12.53 6.83
CA ILE A 199 -11.10 -12.12 8.25
C ILE A 199 -10.29 -13.12 9.10
N ALA A 200 -10.36 -14.42 8.82
CA ALA A 200 -9.61 -15.43 9.56
C ALA A 200 -8.09 -15.27 9.38
N SER A 201 -7.62 -14.98 8.17
CA SER A 201 -6.19 -14.74 7.90
C SER A 201 -5.68 -13.47 8.57
N TYR A 202 -6.47 -12.40 8.56
CA TYR A 202 -6.14 -11.16 9.28
C TYR A 202 -6.04 -11.41 10.79
N LYS A 203 -7.00 -12.15 11.37
CA LYS A 203 -6.95 -12.57 12.77
C LYS A 203 -5.70 -13.40 13.08
N ALA A 204 -5.35 -14.37 12.23
CA ALA A 204 -4.14 -15.17 12.38
C ALA A 204 -2.88 -14.29 12.33
N ALA A 205 -2.77 -13.41 11.34
CA ALA A 205 -1.67 -12.45 11.20
C ALA A 205 -1.53 -11.56 12.43
N ARG A 206 -2.64 -11.03 12.96
CA ARG A 206 -2.67 -10.23 14.19
C ARG A 206 -2.12 -11.00 15.39
N VAL A 207 -2.47 -12.26 15.56
CA VAL A 207 -1.94 -13.10 16.66
C VAL A 207 -0.44 -13.34 16.48
N LEU A 208 0.01 -13.60 15.25
CA LEU A 208 1.41 -13.90 14.97
C LEU A 208 2.36 -12.74 15.27
N VAL A 209 1.92 -11.50 15.11
CA VAL A 209 2.75 -10.32 15.40
C VAL A 209 2.59 -9.79 16.83
N GLU A 210 1.78 -10.43 17.67
CA GLU A 210 1.62 -9.97 19.06
C GLU A 210 2.93 -9.88 19.85
N PRO A 211 3.91 -10.79 19.67
CA PRO A 211 5.21 -10.68 20.35
C PRO A 211 6.10 -9.54 19.83
N VAL A 212 5.73 -8.87 18.72
CA VAL A 212 6.53 -7.77 18.16
C VAL A 212 6.52 -6.59 19.11
N ASP A 213 7.71 -6.20 19.58
CA ASP A 213 7.87 -4.97 20.35
C ASP A 213 7.64 -3.75 19.47
N LYS A 214 6.53 -3.06 19.74
CA LYS A 214 6.08 -1.88 19.00
C LYS A 214 7.12 -0.75 19.05
N ALA A 215 7.82 -0.58 20.17
CA ALA A 215 8.78 0.51 20.35
C ALA A 215 10.04 0.35 19.48
N THR A 216 10.37 -0.88 19.07
CA THR A 216 11.56 -1.19 18.26
C THR A 216 11.21 -1.59 16.82
N LEU A 217 9.92 -1.55 16.43
CA LEU A 217 9.47 -1.93 15.07
C LEU A 217 10.30 -1.24 13.99
N TYR A 218 10.45 0.08 14.05
CA TYR A 218 11.16 0.84 13.01
C TYR A 218 12.65 0.56 12.95
N GLU A 219 13.33 0.39 14.09
CA GLU A 219 14.74 -0.02 14.11
C GLU A 219 14.91 -1.40 13.48
N ASN A 220 13.99 -2.31 13.76
CA ASN A 220 13.98 -3.66 13.22
C ASN A 220 13.69 -3.69 11.71
N LEU A 221 12.82 -2.83 11.20
CA LEU A 221 12.62 -2.67 9.75
C LEU A 221 13.89 -2.16 9.04
N GLU A 222 14.70 -1.31 9.67
CA GLU A 222 16.00 -0.91 9.10
C GLU A 222 17.00 -2.07 9.07
N LYS A 223 16.98 -2.98 10.05
CA LYS A 223 17.77 -4.22 10.01
C LYS A 223 17.37 -5.11 8.84
N LEU A 224 16.07 -5.22 8.54
CA LEU A 224 15.59 -5.90 7.34
C LEU A 224 16.12 -5.27 6.06
N LYS A 225 16.13 -3.92 5.98
CA LYS A 225 16.67 -3.20 4.82
C LYS A 225 18.15 -3.52 4.58
N GLN A 226 18.90 -3.76 5.64
CA GLN A 226 20.31 -4.17 5.61
C GLN A 226 20.51 -5.66 5.26
N GLY A 227 19.43 -6.40 4.98
CA GLY A 227 19.48 -7.79 4.53
C GLY A 227 19.39 -8.83 5.66
N GLN A 228 19.05 -8.42 6.89
CA GLN A 228 18.78 -9.38 7.96
C GLN A 228 17.45 -10.11 7.74
N ASP A 229 17.39 -11.37 8.17
CA ASP A 229 16.19 -12.20 8.03
C ASP A 229 15.09 -11.79 9.02
N ILE A 230 13.83 -11.83 8.57
CA ILE A 230 12.68 -11.38 9.35
C ILE A 230 12.42 -12.22 10.60
N LYS A 231 12.68 -13.52 10.56
CA LYS A 231 12.51 -14.39 11.74
C LYS A 231 13.57 -14.07 12.78
N SER A 232 14.80 -13.79 12.33
CA SER A 232 15.88 -13.35 13.21
C SER A 232 15.59 -11.99 13.86
N VAL A 233 15.09 -11.03 13.09
CA VAL A 233 14.89 -9.65 13.56
C VAL A 233 13.72 -9.53 14.53
N PHE A 234 12.62 -10.26 14.27
CA PHE A 234 11.39 -10.16 15.06
C PHE A 234 11.12 -11.36 15.97
N ALA A 235 12.01 -12.36 15.97
CA ALA A 235 11.86 -13.62 16.72
C ALA A 235 10.53 -14.38 16.43
N LEU A 236 10.17 -14.48 15.13
CA LEU A 236 8.88 -15.00 14.63
C LEU A 236 8.95 -16.39 13.98
#